data_AF-A0A2K1R6X4-F1
#
_entry.id   AF-A0A2K1R6X4-F1
#
_cell.length_a   1.000
_cell.length_b   1.000
_cell.length_c   1.000
_cell.angle_alpha   90.00
_cell.angle_beta   90.00
_cell.angle_gamma   90.00
#
_symmetry.space_group_name_H-M   'P 1'
#
loop_
_entity.id
_entity.type
_entity.pdbx_description
1 polymer ?
#
loop_
_entity_poly.entity_id
_entity_poly.type
_entity_poly.pdbx_seq_one_letter_code
_entity_poly.pdbx_strand_id
1 'polypeptide(L)'
;MEKLTSKAISGAEKGEPAAIILSPSCSIPLTTADSSRHHSGSLLTMFLTTPLQAFCLLIGLSGPDVEMDTYNKAEKLLSSSLNAWGLTLATSDMLDPVWAQILGDPFLRRLLLRFLFCRAVLTLFAPSSGKKEFHPECMPSLPTSLQPNASACQTVVLQMANIFGATKKFIFLEGIVLPAHSDVEMASSS
;
A
#
# COMPACT_ATOMS: atom_id res chain seq x y z
N MET A 1 -12.40 -5.28 -28.72
CA MET A 1 -11.38 -4.54 -27.95
C MET A 1 -10.46 -5.59 -27.35
N GLU A 2 -9.30 -5.81 -27.95
CA GLU A 2 -8.33 -6.80 -27.46
C GLU A 2 -7.84 -6.40 -26.07
N LYS A 3 -8.00 -7.30 -25.09
CA LYS A 3 -7.31 -7.21 -23.81
C LYS A 3 -5.83 -7.46 -24.08
N LEU A 4 -5.03 -6.39 -24.13
CA LEU A 4 -3.57 -6.49 -24.02
C LEU A 4 -3.24 -7.09 -22.66
N THR A 5 -3.01 -8.40 -22.61
CA THR A 5 -2.52 -9.08 -21.42
C THR A 5 -1.04 -8.73 -21.23
N SER A 6 -0.72 -7.97 -20.18
CA SER A 6 0.64 -7.51 -19.81
C SER A 6 1.71 -8.61 -19.72
N LYS A 7 1.30 -9.89 -19.75
CA LYS A 7 2.17 -11.07 -19.72
C LYS A 7 3.08 -11.22 -20.96
N ALA A 8 2.90 -10.38 -21.99
CA ALA A 8 3.69 -10.39 -23.22
C ALA A 8 4.94 -9.48 -23.21
N ILE A 9 5.15 -8.63 -22.18
CA ILE A 9 6.26 -7.64 -22.12
C ILE A 9 7.45 -8.17 -21.31
N SER A 10 7.58 -9.49 -21.14
CA SER A 10 8.68 -10.08 -20.39
C SER A 10 9.26 -11.24 -21.18
N GLY A 11 10.28 -10.93 -22.01
CA GLY A 11 11.09 -11.96 -22.66
C GLY A 11 11.93 -11.48 -23.84
N ALA A 12 13.23 -11.76 -23.78
CA ALA A 12 14.20 -11.86 -24.88
C ALA A 12 14.30 -10.71 -25.91
N GLU A 13 13.81 -9.52 -25.61
CA GLU A 13 14.06 -8.32 -26.40
C GLU A 13 15.36 -7.63 -25.97
N LYS A 14 16.11 -7.05 -26.93
CA LYS A 14 17.39 -6.35 -26.71
C LYS A 14 17.22 -4.97 -26.00
N GLY A 15 16.32 -4.88 -25.02
CA GLY A 15 16.06 -3.68 -24.23
C GLY A 15 16.65 -3.78 -22.83
N GLU A 16 16.85 -2.63 -22.19
CA GLU A 16 17.17 -2.56 -20.76
C GLU A 16 16.00 -3.11 -19.94
N PRO A 17 16.26 -3.89 -18.86
CA PRO A 17 15.22 -4.33 -17.94
C PRO A 17 14.42 -3.14 -17.39
N ALA A 18 13.10 -3.20 -17.51
CA ALA A 18 12.19 -2.15 -17.06
C ALA A 18 11.27 -2.64 -15.95
N ALA A 19 11.07 -1.79 -14.95
CA ALA A 19 10.05 -1.98 -13.93
C ALA A 19 8.77 -1.27 -14.35
N ILE A 20 7.65 -1.97 -14.27
CA ILE A 20 6.35 -1.47 -14.68
C ILE A 20 5.43 -1.51 -13.45
N ILE A 21 4.72 -0.40 -13.22
CA ILE A 21 3.62 -0.29 -12.26
C ILE A 21 2.35 0.01 -13.06
N LEU A 22 1.33 -0.82 -12.87
CA LEU A 22 0.05 -0.73 -13.58
C LEU A 22 -1.05 -0.28 -12.62
N SER A 23 -1.85 0.68 -13.08
CA SER A 23 -3.09 1.06 -12.40
C SER A 23 -4.11 -0.07 -12.47
N PRO A 24 -5.03 -0.17 -11.48
CA PRO A 24 -6.21 -1.01 -11.60
C PRO A 24 -6.96 -0.73 -12.91
N SER A 25 -7.51 -1.78 -13.53
CA SER A 25 -8.34 -1.65 -14.74
C SER A 25 -9.72 -1.06 -14.45
N CYS A 26 -10.19 -1.16 -13.19
CA CYS A 26 -11.44 -0.59 -12.71
C CYS A 26 -11.20 0.27 -11.46
N SER A 27 -11.93 1.37 -11.34
CA SER A 27 -11.88 2.26 -10.18
C SER A 27 -12.83 1.79 -9.09
N ILE A 28 -12.40 1.89 -7.83
CA ILE A 28 -13.27 1.69 -6.68
C ILE A 28 -14.14 2.94 -6.52
N PRO A 29 -15.48 2.82 -6.44
CA PRO A 29 -16.35 3.94 -6.13
C PRO A 29 -16.01 4.50 -4.73
N LEU A 30 -15.55 5.74 -4.67
CA LEU A 30 -15.28 6.42 -3.40
C LEU A 30 -16.61 6.98 -2.86
N THR A 31 -16.98 6.58 -1.64
CA THR A 31 -18.16 7.13 -0.96
C THR A 31 -17.78 8.46 -0.32
N THR A 32 -17.85 9.57 -1.05
CA THR A 32 -17.67 10.91 -0.47
C THR A 32 -18.91 11.74 -0.72
N ALA A 33 -19.53 12.25 0.35
CA ALA A 33 -20.73 13.08 0.30
C ALA A 33 -20.49 14.48 -0.33
N ASP A 34 -19.23 14.90 -0.48
CA ASP A 34 -18.84 16.17 -1.10
C ASP A 34 -18.07 15.94 -2.40
N SER A 35 -18.82 15.69 -3.48
CA SER A 35 -18.29 15.55 -4.84
C SER A 35 -17.78 16.87 -5.48
N SER A 36 -17.64 17.95 -4.69
CA SER A 36 -17.28 19.28 -5.19
C SER A 36 -15.77 19.56 -5.20
N ARG A 37 -14.97 18.80 -4.45
CA ARG A 37 -13.50 18.86 -4.54
C ARG A 37 -13.02 17.77 -5.48
N HIS A 38 -12.96 18.11 -6.77
CA HIS A 38 -12.38 17.30 -7.83
C HIS A 38 -11.03 16.68 -7.39
N HIS A 39 -11.04 15.42 -6.95
CA HIS A 39 -9.83 14.62 -6.85
C HIS A 39 -9.54 14.12 -8.27
N SER A 40 -8.95 14.98 -9.10
CA SER A 40 -8.65 14.67 -10.50
C SER A 40 -7.43 13.74 -10.58
N GLY A 41 -7.63 12.46 -10.28
CA GLY A 41 -6.57 11.46 -10.36
C GLY A 41 -7.05 10.06 -10.03
N SER A 42 -6.35 9.06 -10.57
CA SER A 42 -6.59 7.67 -10.16
C SER A 42 -6.23 7.48 -8.69
N LEU A 43 -6.89 6.54 -8.02
CA LEU A 43 -6.58 6.19 -6.63
C LEU A 43 -5.12 5.76 -6.48
N LEU A 44 -4.54 5.11 -7.50
CA LEU A 44 -3.11 4.80 -7.54
C LEU A 44 -2.27 6.07 -7.40
N THR A 45 -2.49 7.09 -8.25
CA THR A 45 -1.72 8.34 -8.20
C THR A 45 -1.81 9.00 -6.83
N MET A 46 -3.00 9.01 -6.22
CA MET A 46 -3.18 9.53 -4.86
C MET A 46 -2.37 8.74 -3.83
N PHE A 47 -2.34 7.41 -3.90
CA PHE A 47 -1.48 6.63 -3.00
C PHE A 47 0.02 6.90 -3.22
N LEU A 48 0.43 7.10 -4.48
CA LEU A 48 1.82 7.39 -4.83
C LEU A 48 2.29 8.77 -4.33
N THR A 49 1.38 9.73 -4.19
CA THR A 49 1.70 11.11 -3.75
C THR A 49 1.39 11.34 -2.26
N THR A 50 0.17 10.99 -1.82
CA THR A 50 -0.39 11.23 -0.48
C THR A 50 -1.05 9.94 0.09
N PRO A 51 -0.26 8.90 0.42
CA PRO A 51 -0.76 7.56 0.76
C PRO A 51 -1.75 7.52 1.93
N LEU A 52 -1.51 8.31 2.98
CA LEU A 52 -2.40 8.34 4.14
C LEU A 52 -3.75 9.00 3.81
N GLN A 53 -3.72 10.10 3.06
CA GLN A 53 -4.94 10.76 2.58
C GLN A 53 -5.75 9.85 1.65
N ALA A 54 -5.08 9.15 0.74
CA ALA A 54 -5.72 8.16 -0.13
C ALA A 54 -6.39 7.03 0.68
N PHE A 55 -5.73 6.56 1.74
CA PHE A 55 -6.30 5.58 2.66
C PHE A 55 -7.56 6.13 3.36
N CYS A 56 -7.50 7.33 3.95
CA CYS A 56 -8.65 7.96 4.61
C CYS A 56 -9.84 8.11 3.66
N LEU A 57 -9.61 8.59 2.44
CA LEU A 57 -10.66 8.73 1.43
C LEU A 57 -11.26 7.39 1.02
N LEU A 58 -10.45 6.34 0.88
CA LEU A 58 -10.94 5.00 0.57
C LEU A 58 -11.86 4.46 1.66
N ILE A 59 -11.54 4.72 2.93
CA ILE A 59 -12.40 4.34 4.06
C ILE A 59 -13.49 5.38 4.35
N GLY A 60 -13.73 6.35 3.46
CA GLY A 60 -14.84 7.31 3.56
C GLY A 60 -14.68 8.36 4.67
N LEU A 61 -13.46 8.64 5.11
CA LEU A 61 -13.15 9.75 6.01
C LEU A 61 -12.74 10.98 5.20
N SER A 62 -13.23 12.15 5.59
CA SER A 62 -12.77 13.44 5.05
C SER A 62 -11.68 14.03 5.94
N GLY A 63 -10.77 14.82 5.37
CA GLY A 63 -9.67 15.47 6.11
C GLY A 63 -10.06 16.21 7.41
N PRO A 64 -11.18 16.96 7.48
CA PRO A 64 -11.61 17.60 8.72
C PRO A 64 -12.19 16.65 9.78
N ASP A 65 -12.55 15.42 9.42
CA ASP A 65 -13.18 14.45 10.34
C ASP A 65 -12.14 13.67 11.18
N VAL A 66 -10.86 13.82 10.89
CA VAL A 66 -9.78 13.06 11.53
C VAL A 66 -9.05 13.93 12.55
N GLU A 67 -9.06 13.50 13.80
CA GLU A 67 -8.26 14.13 14.86
C GLU A 67 -6.77 14.13 14.51
N MET A 68 -6.11 15.27 14.74
CA MET A 68 -4.70 15.47 14.36
C MET A 68 -3.76 14.43 15.00
N ASP A 69 -4.00 14.03 16.24
CA ASP A 69 -3.20 13.00 16.93
C ASP A 69 -3.36 11.62 16.30
N THR A 70 -4.58 11.27 15.89
CA THR A 70 -4.88 10.04 15.16
C THR A 70 -4.17 10.04 13.80
N TYR A 71 -4.21 11.15 13.07
CA TYR A 71 -3.49 11.31 11.79
C TYR A 71 -1.97 11.19 11.97
N ASN A 72 -1.40 11.86 12.97
CA ASN A 72 0.03 11.80 13.28
C ASN A 72 0.48 10.38 13.67
N LYS A 73 -0.35 9.66 14.44
CA LYS A 73 -0.09 8.24 14.79
C LYS A 73 -0.06 7.36 13.54
N ALA A 74 -1.01 7.55 12.63
CA ALA A 74 -1.07 6.82 11.36
C ALA A 74 0.14 7.14 10.46
N GLU A 75 0.55 8.41 10.38
CA GLU A 75 1.70 8.83 9.59
C GLU A 75 3.01 8.21 10.11
N LYS A 76 3.20 8.19 11.44
CA LYS A 76 4.35 7.51 12.06
C LYS A 76 4.36 6.01 11.76
N LEU A 77 3.21 5.34 11.88
CA LEU A 77 3.07 3.92 11.54
C LEU A 77 3.40 3.67 10.07
N LEU A 78 2.87 4.48 9.16
CA LEU A 78 3.14 4.34 7.74
C LEU A 78 4.63 4.51 7.44
N SER A 79 5.24 5.57 7.96
CA SER A 79 6.67 5.85 7.77
C SER A 79 7.56 4.70 8.24
N SER A 80 7.35 4.19 9.46
CA SER A 80 8.14 3.08 9.99
C SER A 80 7.92 1.78 9.19
N SER A 81 6.68 1.51 8.78
CA SER A 81 6.33 0.32 7.99
C SER A 81 6.96 0.35 6.60
N LEU A 82 6.92 1.49 5.91
CA LEU A 82 7.54 1.63 4.59
C LEU A 82 9.06 1.47 4.67
N ASN A 83 9.70 2.03 5.71
CA ASN A 83 11.13 1.84 5.94
C ASN A 83 11.48 0.36 6.19
N ALA A 84 10.68 -0.34 6.99
CA ALA A 84 10.86 -1.76 7.24
C ALA A 84 10.74 -2.59 5.96
N TRP A 85 9.74 -2.31 5.12
CA TRP A 85 9.59 -2.98 3.82
C TRP A 85 10.74 -2.67 2.86
N GLY A 86 11.25 -1.44 2.88
CA GLY A 86 12.44 -1.06 2.12
C GLY A 86 13.67 -1.88 2.52
N LEU A 87 13.87 -2.10 3.82
CA LEU A 87 14.94 -2.98 4.33
C LEU A 87 14.71 -4.44 3.91
N THR A 88 13.49 -4.94 4.03
CA THR A 88 13.12 -6.30 3.59
C THR A 88 13.42 -6.52 2.10
N LEU A 89 13.14 -5.53 1.24
CA LEU A 89 13.49 -5.62 -0.18
C LEU A 89 15.00 -5.58 -0.38
N ALA A 90 15.70 -4.64 0.27
CA ALA A 90 17.14 -4.45 0.10
C ALA A 90 17.98 -5.64 0.57
N THR A 91 17.44 -6.46 1.47
CA THR A 91 18.09 -7.67 2.01
C THR A 91 17.61 -8.96 1.35
N SER A 92 16.73 -8.88 0.36
CA SER A 92 16.17 -10.05 -0.32
C SER A 92 17.09 -10.54 -1.44
N ASP A 93 17.63 -11.76 -1.30
CA ASP A 93 18.44 -12.42 -2.33
C ASP A 93 17.67 -12.74 -3.63
N MET A 94 16.33 -12.77 -3.55
CA MET A 94 15.44 -13.07 -4.68
C MET A 94 14.87 -11.81 -5.35
N LEU A 95 15.41 -10.63 -5.05
CA LEU A 95 14.92 -9.39 -5.64
C LEU A 95 15.44 -9.25 -7.07
N ASP A 96 14.53 -8.98 -8.02
CA ASP A 96 14.94 -8.69 -9.40
C ASP A 96 15.89 -7.47 -9.46
N PRO A 97 16.98 -7.53 -10.24
CA PRO A 97 17.93 -6.42 -10.36
C PRO A 97 17.30 -5.07 -10.68
N VAL A 98 16.21 -5.02 -11.45
CA VAL A 98 15.54 -3.75 -11.78
C VAL A 98 14.93 -3.09 -10.54
N TRP A 99 14.41 -3.88 -9.61
CA TRP A 99 13.91 -3.37 -8.34
C TRP A 99 15.06 -2.94 -7.43
N ALA A 100 16.20 -3.65 -7.45
CA ALA A 100 17.39 -3.25 -6.69
C ALA A 100 17.91 -1.87 -7.15
N GLN A 101 17.93 -1.60 -8.46
CA GLN A 101 18.28 -0.28 -8.99
C GLN A 101 17.31 0.81 -8.53
N ILE A 102 15.99 0.53 -8.58
CA ILE A 102 14.95 1.44 -8.08
C ILE A 102 15.13 1.76 -6.60
N LEU A 103 15.52 0.78 -5.78
CA LEU A 103 15.78 0.99 -4.35
C LEU A 103 16.99 1.90 -4.11
N GLY A 104 17.95 1.93 -5.04
CA GLY A 104 19.11 2.82 -4.99
C GLY A 104 18.76 4.29 -5.17
N ASP A 105 17.68 4.60 -5.90
CA ASP A 105 17.20 5.98 -6.07
C ASP A 105 16.20 6.36 -4.95
N PRO A 106 16.43 7.44 -4.16
CA PRO A 106 15.55 7.80 -3.05
C PRO A 106 14.10 8.12 -3.45
N PHE A 107 13.89 8.70 -4.64
CA PHE A 107 12.56 9.09 -5.12
C PHE A 107 11.79 7.87 -5.63
N LEU A 108 12.42 7.05 -6.48
CA LEU A 108 11.82 5.82 -7.00
C LEU A 108 11.60 4.79 -5.88
N ARG A 109 12.52 4.67 -4.92
CA ARG A 109 12.32 3.86 -3.71
C ARG A 109 11.07 4.30 -2.96
N ARG A 110 10.88 5.60 -2.73
CA ARG A 110 9.68 6.13 -2.08
C ARG A 110 8.43 5.77 -2.87
N LEU A 111 8.48 5.89 -4.20
CA LEU A 111 7.35 5.57 -5.08
C LEU A 111 6.98 4.08 -5.01
N LEU A 112 7.96 3.18 -5.05
CA LEU A 112 7.78 1.74 -4.94
C LEU A 112 7.16 1.33 -3.60
N LEU A 113 7.64 1.92 -2.49
CA LEU A 113 7.11 1.60 -1.16
C LEU A 113 5.66 2.09 -0.99
N ARG A 114 5.33 3.26 -1.53
CA ARG A 114 3.95 3.76 -1.58
C ARG A 114 3.05 2.90 -2.47
N PHE A 115 3.58 2.41 -3.59
CA PHE A 115 2.91 1.43 -4.45
C PHE A 115 2.61 0.13 -3.69
N LEU A 116 3.56 -0.42 -2.94
CA LEU A 116 3.34 -1.62 -2.12
C LEU A 116 2.21 -1.43 -1.12
N PHE A 117 2.17 -0.26 -0.46
CA PHE A 117 1.09 0.07 0.46
C PHE A 117 -0.26 0.17 -0.26
N CYS A 118 -0.31 0.87 -1.39
CA CYS A 118 -1.49 0.94 -2.26
C CYS A 118 -2.00 -0.47 -2.61
N ARG A 119 -1.10 -1.32 -3.09
CA ARG A 119 -1.43 -2.68 -3.53
C ARG A 119 -1.97 -3.54 -2.39
N ALA A 120 -1.36 -3.46 -1.21
CA ALA A 120 -1.84 -4.17 -0.01
C ALA A 120 -3.23 -3.68 0.40
N VAL A 121 -3.42 -2.36 0.52
CA VAL A 121 -4.69 -1.74 0.92
C VAL A 121 -5.81 -2.12 -0.04
N LEU A 122 -5.62 -1.96 -1.35
CA LEU A 122 -6.65 -2.25 -2.35
C LEU A 122 -6.96 -3.75 -2.44
N THR A 123 -5.99 -4.62 -2.22
CA THR A 123 -6.24 -6.07 -2.24
C THR A 123 -7.05 -6.55 -1.03
N LEU A 124 -6.80 -5.96 0.14
CA LEU A 124 -7.47 -6.35 1.39
C LEU A 124 -8.80 -5.61 1.60
N PHE A 125 -9.05 -4.52 0.88
CA PHE A 125 -10.28 -3.77 0.99
C PHE A 125 -11.47 -4.60 0.52
N ALA A 126 -12.49 -4.74 1.38
CA ALA A 126 -13.58 -5.72 1.16
C ALA A 126 -14.32 -5.56 -0.18
N PRO A 127 -14.64 -4.33 -0.66
CA PRO A 127 -15.26 -4.13 -1.98
C PRO A 127 -14.46 -4.64 -3.18
N SER A 128 -13.13 -4.63 -3.10
CA SER A 128 -12.21 -5.07 -4.17
C SER A 128 -11.61 -6.45 -3.95
N SER A 129 -11.72 -7.01 -2.75
CA SER A 129 -11.14 -8.31 -2.41
C SER A 129 -11.56 -9.41 -3.39
N GLY A 130 -10.57 -10.18 -3.87
CA GLY A 130 -10.77 -11.26 -4.85
C GLY A 130 -10.98 -10.79 -6.30
N LYS A 131 -11.07 -9.48 -6.57
CA LYS A 131 -11.37 -8.92 -7.89
C LYS A 131 -10.15 -8.22 -8.48
N LYS A 132 -9.42 -8.93 -9.34
CA LYS A 132 -8.12 -8.49 -9.88
C LYS A 132 -8.19 -7.15 -10.61
N GLU A 133 -9.32 -6.82 -11.22
CA GLU A 133 -9.53 -5.57 -11.95
C GLU A 133 -9.39 -4.31 -11.07
N PHE A 134 -9.54 -4.44 -9.75
CA PHE A 134 -9.37 -3.33 -8.79
C PHE A 134 -7.97 -3.30 -8.14
N HIS A 135 -7.08 -4.23 -8.50
CA HIS A 135 -5.75 -4.33 -7.88
C HIS A 135 -4.68 -3.76 -8.79
N PRO A 136 -3.75 -2.95 -8.25
CA PRO A 136 -2.60 -2.51 -9.00
C PRO A 136 -1.60 -3.67 -9.14
N GLU A 137 -0.92 -3.73 -10.28
CA GLU A 137 0.03 -4.79 -10.61
C GLU A 137 1.42 -4.20 -10.89
N CYS A 138 2.45 -5.04 -10.79
CA CYS A 138 3.80 -4.66 -11.18
C CYS A 138 4.50 -5.80 -11.90
N MET A 139 5.46 -5.44 -12.75
CA MET A 139 6.35 -6.38 -13.43
C MET A 139 7.79 -5.84 -13.36
N PRO A 140 8.79 -6.68 -13.05
CA PRO A 140 8.67 -8.07 -12.61
C PRO A 140 8.00 -8.20 -11.23
N SER A 141 7.57 -9.39 -10.84
CA SER A 141 6.89 -9.59 -9.56
C SER A 141 7.81 -9.30 -8.38
N LEU A 142 7.29 -8.60 -7.36
CA LEU A 142 8.01 -8.37 -6.10
C LEU A 142 8.06 -9.64 -5.23
N PRO A 143 9.02 -9.74 -4.29
CA PRO A 143 9.16 -10.91 -3.41
C PRO A 143 7.89 -11.29 -2.67
N THR A 144 7.72 -12.60 -2.39
CA THR A 144 6.53 -13.15 -1.71
C THR A 144 6.32 -12.57 -0.31
N SER A 145 7.40 -12.17 0.36
CA SER A 145 7.38 -11.54 1.70
C SER A 145 6.64 -10.18 1.74
N LEU A 146 6.43 -9.54 0.59
CA LEU A 146 5.74 -8.25 0.46
C LEU A 146 4.58 -8.31 -0.54
N GLN A 147 4.05 -9.51 -0.76
CA GLN A 147 2.76 -9.65 -1.45
C GLN A 147 1.63 -9.18 -0.52
N PRO A 148 0.48 -8.76 -1.07
CA PRO A 148 -0.62 -8.23 -0.26
C PRO A 148 -1.13 -9.16 0.86
N ASN A 149 -1.02 -10.47 0.65
CA ASN A 149 -1.41 -11.51 1.60
C ASN A 149 -0.27 -11.92 2.55
N ALA A 150 0.93 -11.36 2.42
CA ALA A 150 2.00 -11.61 3.36
C ALA A 150 1.67 -11.00 4.73
N SER A 151 2.10 -11.67 5.81
CA SER A 151 1.81 -11.22 7.18
C SER A 151 2.27 -9.78 7.43
N ALA A 152 3.44 -9.38 6.89
CA ALA A 152 3.96 -8.03 7.01
C ALA A 152 3.04 -6.98 6.39
N CYS A 153 2.46 -7.25 5.22
CA CYS A 153 1.53 -6.34 4.55
C CYS A 153 0.19 -6.27 5.27
N GLN A 154 -0.37 -7.43 5.62
CA GLN A 154 -1.66 -7.51 6.31
C GLN A 154 -1.63 -6.84 7.68
N THR A 155 -0.56 -7.03 8.45
CA THR A 155 -0.39 -6.43 9.79
C THR A 155 -0.42 -4.90 9.71
N VAL A 156 0.29 -4.31 8.76
CA VAL A 156 0.32 -2.85 8.58
C VAL A 156 -1.05 -2.31 8.20
N VAL A 157 -1.76 -2.98 7.27
CA VAL A 157 -3.12 -2.57 6.89
C VAL A 157 -4.11 -2.74 8.05
N LEU A 158 -3.99 -3.81 8.84
CA LEU A 158 -4.81 -4.02 10.04
C LEU A 158 -4.56 -2.95 11.10
N GLN A 159 -3.30 -2.63 11.40
CA GLN A 159 -2.94 -1.57 12.35
C GLN A 159 -3.43 -0.21 11.87
N MET A 160 -3.26 0.09 10.57
CA MET A 160 -3.75 1.33 9.96
C MET A 160 -5.28 1.43 10.08
N ALA A 161 -6.00 0.38 9.69
CA ALA A 161 -7.46 0.34 9.80
C ALA A 161 -7.92 0.44 11.26
N ASN A 162 -7.17 -0.13 12.22
CA ASN A 162 -7.47 -0.04 13.65
C ASN A 162 -7.32 1.39 14.19
N ILE A 163 -6.29 2.13 13.76
CA ILE A 163 -6.13 3.55 14.13
C ILE A 163 -7.37 4.37 13.76
N PHE A 164 -8.01 4.05 12.64
CA PHE A 164 -9.21 4.75 12.16
C PHE A 164 -10.54 4.05 12.49
N GLY A 165 -10.55 3.00 13.31
CA GLY A 165 -11.76 2.23 13.62
C GLY A 165 -12.43 1.57 12.42
N ALA A 166 -11.69 1.34 11.33
CA ALA A 166 -12.19 0.90 10.02
C ALA A 166 -11.84 -0.57 9.70
N THR A 167 -11.43 -1.38 10.68
CA THR A 167 -11.00 -2.79 10.47
C THR A 167 -12.04 -3.63 9.73
N LYS A 168 -13.34 -3.39 9.98
CA LYS A 168 -14.46 -4.07 9.31
C LYS A 168 -14.56 -3.81 7.80
N LYS A 169 -13.83 -2.82 7.25
CA LYS A 169 -13.77 -2.54 5.82
C LYS A 169 -12.73 -3.40 5.07
N PHE A 170 -11.97 -4.22 5.79
CA PHE A 170 -10.90 -5.03 5.24
C PHE A 170 -11.10 -6.51 5.56
N ILE A 171 -10.60 -7.37 4.67
CA ILE A 171 -10.61 -8.83 4.79
C ILE A 171 -9.16 -9.28 4.94
N PHE A 172 -8.86 -9.93 6.07
CA PHE A 172 -7.54 -10.46 6.39
C PHE A 172 -7.58 -12.00 6.41
N LEU A 173 -6.43 -12.63 6.16
CA LEU A 173 -6.25 -14.07 6.34
C LEU A 173 -6.23 -14.43 7.83
N GLU A 174 -6.64 -15.66 8.12
CA GLU A 174 -6.70 -16.22 9.47
C GLU A 174 -5.33 -16.19 10.15
N GLY A 175 -5.28 -15.80 11.42
CA GLY A 175 -4.05 -15.72 12.22
C GLY A 175 -3.35 -14.34 12.23
N ILE A 176 -3.82 -13.35 11.46
CA ILE A 176 -3.33 -11.97 11.58
C ILE A 176 -3.98 -11.32 12.80
N VAL A 177 -3.19 -11.05 13.83
CA VAL A 177 -3.63 -10.41 15.08
C VAL A 177 -2.90 -9.08 15.26
N LEU A 178 -3.58 -8.10 15.86
CA LEU A 178 -2.93 -6.84 16.25
C LEU A 178 -1.76 -7.13 17.20
N PRO A 179 -0.57 -6.57 16.96
CA PRO A 179 0.53 -6.65 17.93
C PRO A 179 0.06 -6.07 19.27
N ALA A 180 0.33 -6.78 20.38
CA ALA A 180 0.04 -6.26 21.70
C ALA A 180 0.77 -4.92 21.90
N HIS A 181 0.05 -3.89 22.34
CA HIS A 181 0.67 -2.64 22.76
C HIS A 181 1.55 -2.93 23.98
N SER A 182 2.88 -2.90 23.82
CA SER A 182 3.79 -2.83 24.95
C SER A 182 3.79 -1.39 25.46
N ASP A 183 2.91 -1.09 26.40
CA ASP A 183 2.99 0.12 27.20
C ASP A 183 4.24 0.01 28.08
N VAL A 184 5.37 0.53 27.57
CA VAL A 184 6.51 0.82 28.44
C VAL A 184 6.15 2.12 29.17
N GLU A 185 5.43 1.96 30.27
CA GLU A 185 5.38 2.94 31.35
C GLU A 185 6.83 3.18 31.81
N MET A 186 7.41 4.29 31.36
CA MET A 186 8.57 4.88 32.01
C MET A 186 8.11 5.31 33.40
N ALA A 187 8.28 4.42 34.37
CA ALA A 187 8.23 4.74 35.77
C ALA A 187 9.25 5.86 36.03
N SER A 188 8.74 7.08 36.21
CA SER A 188 9.49 8.18 36.82
C SER A 188 9.95 7.70 38.18
N SER A 189 11.26 7.47 38.34
CA SER A 189 11.88 7.27 39.64
C SER A 189 12.57 8.58 40.01
N SER A 190 12.10 9.08 41.16
CA SER A 190 12.56 10.15 42.05
C SER A 190 13.89 10.84 41.77
#